data_AF-A0A6B3IC21-F1
#
_entry.id   AF-A0A6B3IC21-F1
#
_cell.length_a   1.000
_cell.length_b   1.000
_cell.length_c   1.000
_cell.angle_alpha   90.00
_cell.angle_beta   90.00
_cell.angle_gamma   90.00
#
_symmetry.space_group_name_H-M   'P 1'
#
loop_
_entity.id
_entity.type
_entity.pdbx_description
1 polymer ?
#
loop_
_entity_poly.entity_id
_entity_poly.type
_entity_poly.pdbx_seq_one_letter_code
_entity_poly.pdbx_strand_id
1 'polypeptide(L)'
;MQSKRDQVQAHGFMMGRLSSGLLTADPDAPESPLGRTTRGVVFGLLVTVLIGAGATVYGLLRPGGNETWRKGENLVVNRETGARYLWTGTDGVLHPVRNYASARLIGGAQLKAVDVSTASLRDVPVGSPAGIPGAPDTLPGPGQLDSGAWHMCVTGPDGALPSTSGGVTGIGVDQAGATTLVAGAPLETQDVGAGRGVLVIGPDRTEYLVWRGSRLPLDRTS
;
A
#
# COMPACT_ATOMS: atom_id res chain seq x y z
N MET A 1 37.72 -43.78 -52.10
CA MET A 1 38.16 -42.70 -51.19
C MET A 1 37.30 -42.78 -49.95
N GLN A 2 37.87 -43.11 -48.79
CA GLN A 2 37.10 -43.08 -47.54
C GLN A 2 36.73 -41.63 -47.21
N SER A 3 35.46 -41.40 -46.93
CA SER A 3 34.97 -40.05 -46.65
C SER A 3 35.29 -39.67 -45.21
N LYS A 4 35.41 -38.37 -44.92
CA LYS A 4 35.56 -37.88 -43.54
C LYS A 4 34.41 -38.31 -42.63
N ARG A 5 33.22 -38.60 -43.18
CA ARG A 5 32.09 -39.14 -42.41
C ARG A 5 32.34 -40.56 -41.94
N ASP A 6 32.93 -41.40 -42.79
CA ASP A 6 33.24 -42.80 -42.45
C ASP A 6 34.25 -42.85 -41.31
N GLN A 7 35.24 -41.95 -41.32
CA GLN A 7 36.22 -41.83 -40.24
C GLN A 7 35.58 -41.40 -38.91
N VAL A 8 34.61 -40.47 -38.93
CA VAL A 8 33.87 -40.04 -37.74
C VAL A 8 32.96 -41.16 -37.21
N GLN A 9 32.31 -41.90 -38.10
CA GLN A 9 31.48 -43.05 -37.70
C GLN A 9 32.31 -44.18 -37.10
N ALA A 10 33.45 -44.51 -37.72
CA ALA A 10 34.37 -45.52 -37.19
C ALA A 10 34.94 -45.11 -35.81
N HIS A 11 35.30 -43.83 -35.65
CA HIS A 11 35.74 -43.30 -34.36
C HIS A 11 34.63 -43.34 -33.31
N GLY A 12 33.40 -42.93 -33.65
CA GLY A 12 32.24 -43.00 -32.76
C GLY A 12 31.92 -44.42 -32.30
N PHE A 13 32.05 -45.40 -33.21
CA PHE A 13 31.88 -46.82 -32.90
C PHE A 13 32.94 -47.32 -31.91
N MET A 14 34.23 -47.02 -32.15
CA MET A 14 35.32 -47.39 -31.23
C MET A 14 35.12 -46.77 -29.84
N MET A 15 34.75 -45.48 -29.78
CA MET A 15 34.52 -44.78 -28.52
C MET A 15 33.31 -45.34 -27.76
N GLY A 16 32.26 -45.75 -28.49
CA GLY A 16 31.10 -46.43 -27.93
C GLY A 16 31.48 -47.74 -27.23
N ARG A 17 32.27 -48.60 -27.88
CA ARG A 17 32.74 -49.87 -27.30
C ARG A 17 33.62 -49.67 -26.06
N LEU A 18 34.53 -48.69 -26.09
CA LEU A 18 35.33 -48.34 -24.91
C LEU A 18 34.45 -47.90 -23.73
N SER A 19 33.43 -47.07 -23.99
CA SER A 19 32.50 -46.63 -22.94
C SER A 19 31.65 -47.77 -22.38
N SER A 20 31.23 -48.71 -23.23
CA SER A 20 30.48 -49.91 -22.83
C SER A 20 31.34 -50.88 -22.01
N GLY A 21 32.57 -51.14 -22.45
CA GLY A 21 33.51 -51.98 -21.70
C GLY A 21 33.84 -51.42 -20.31
N LEU A 22 33.92 -50.10 -20.15
CA LEU A 22 34.18 -49.47 -18.85
C LEU A 22 32.96 -49.44 -17.91
N LEU A 23 31.75 -49.21 -18.45
CA LEU A 23 30.54 -49.05 -17.63
C LEU A 23 29.84 -50.38 -17.32
N THR A 24 29.85 -51.34 -18.25
CA THR A 24 29.11 -52.60 -18.14
C THR A 24 30.00 -53.84 -18.24
N ALA A 25 31.33 -53.70 -18.33
CA ALA A 25 32.30 -54.80 -18.52
C ALA A 25 32.03 -55.66 -19.77
N ASP A 26 31.18 -55.18 -20.68
CA ASP A 26 30.80 -55.84 -21.92
C ASP A 26 30.95 -54.85 -23.09
N PRO A 27 32.01 -54.98 -23.92
CA PRO A 27 32.26 -54.09 -25.05
C PRO A 27 31.39 -54.38 -26.27
N ASP A 28 30.67 -55.50 -26.31
CA ASP A 28 29.82 -55.94 -27.43
C ASP A 28 28.33 -55.91 -27.08
N ALA A 29 27.97 -55.20 -26.01
CA ALA A 29 26.59 -55.01 -25.60
C ALA A 29 25.75 -54.42 -26.76
N PRO A 30 24.59 -55.03 -27.11
CA PRO A 30 23.79 -54.61 -28.25
C PRO A 30 23.09 -53.25 -28.07
N GLU A 31 22.92 -52.81 -26.82
CA GLU A 31 22.36 -51.51 -26.45
C GLU A 31 23.41 -50.70 -25.70
N SER A 32 23.63 -49.45 -26.11
CA SER A 32 24.56 -48.56 -25.42
C SER A 32 24.06 -48.26 -23.99
N PRO A 33 24.91 -48.37 -22.95
CA PRO A 33 24.48 -48.23 -21.54
C PRO A 33 23.90 -46.85 -21.19
N LEU A 34 24.35 -45.81 -21.89
CA LEU A 34 23.87 -44.43 -21.72
C LEU A 34 22.87 -44.01 -22.80
N GLY A 35 22.52 -44.88 -23.75
CA GLY A 35 21.68 -44.52 -24.91
C GLY A 35 20.34 -43.92 -24.52
N ARG A 36 19.66 -44.51 -23.52
CA ARG A 36 18.40 -43.99 -22.99
C ARG A 36 18.56 -42.62 -22.33
N THR A 37 19.60 -42.44 -21.53
CA THR A 37 19.89 -41.18 -20.82
C THR A 37 20.25 -40.07 -21.79
N THR A 38 21.15 -40.33 -22.74
CA THR A 38 21.59 -39.36 -23.74
C THR A 38 20.43 -38.94 -24.65
N ARG A 39 19.62 -39.90 -25.14
CA ARG A 39 18.41 -39.57 -25.91
C ARG A 39 17.43 -38.75 -25.07
N GLY A 40 17.22 -39.13 -23.80
CA GLY A 40 16.36 -38.39 -22.88
C GLY A 40 16.81 -36.94 -22.66
N VAL A 41 18.10 -36.70 -22.46
CA VAL A 41 18.67 -35.35 -22.31
C VAL A 41 18.53 -34.54 -23.59
N VAL A 42 18.82 -35.13 -24.76
CA VAL A 42 18.68 -34.45 -26.05
C VAL A 42 17.22 -34.06 -26.32
N PHE A 43 16.27 -34.97 -26.08
CA PHE A 43 14.84 -34.67 -26.21
C PHE A 43 14.37 -33.61 -25.20
N GLY A 44 14.82 -33.70 -23.94
CA GLY A 44 14.50 -32.71 -22.91
C GLY A 44 15.02 -31.32 -23.26
N LEU A 45 16.24 -31.23 -23.80
CA LEU A 45 16.83 -29.97 -24.26
C LEU A 45 16.07 -29.39 -25.45
N LEU A 46 15.71 -30.22 -26.44
CA LEU A 46 14.87 -29.81 -27.57
C LEU A 46 13.52 -29.25 -27.12
N VAL A 47 12.83 -29.93 -26.20
CA VAL A 47 11.55 -29.48 -25.65
C VAL A 47 11.71 -28.17 -24.89
N THR A 48 12.76 -28.04 -24.07
CA THR A 48 13.04 -26.82 -23.31
C THR A 48 13.28 -25.62 -24.24
N VAL A 49 14.06 -25.83 -25.31
CA VAL A 49 14.30 -24.80 -26.34
C VAL A 49 13.00 -24.44 -27.05
N LEU A 50 12.17 -25.42 -27.41
CA LEU A 50 10.87 -25.17 -28.06
C LEU A 50 9.91 -24.37 -27.16
N ILE A 51 9.83 -24.72 -25.88
CA ILE A 51 9.00 -23.98 -24.90
C ILE A 51 9.55 -22.55 -24.74
N GLY A 52 10.86 -22.38 -24.58
CA GLY A 52 11.49 -21.07 -24.46
C GLY A 52 11.26 -20.19 -25.70
N ALA A 53 11.40 -20.76 -26.89
CA ALA A 53 11.10 -20.08 -28.15
C ALA A 53 9.61 -19.69 -28.24
N GLY A 54 8.70 -20.62 -27.89
CA GLY A 54 7.26 -20.35 -27.86
C GLY A 54 6.89 -19.23 -26.89
N ALA A 55 7.43 -19.24 -25.68
CA ALA A 55 7.22 -18.18 -24.68
C ALA A 55 7.76 -16.83 -25.16
N THR A 56 8.92 -16.82 -25.82
CA THR A 56 9.54 -15.60 -26.36
C THR A 56 8.69 -15.00 -27.48
N VAL A 57 8.25 -15.81 -28.44
CA VAL A 57 7.35 -15.38 -29.52
C VAL A 57 6.01 -14.90 -28.95
N TYR A 58 5.45 -15.61 -27.98
CA TYR A 58 4.22 -15.20 -27.32
C TYR A 58 4.37 -13.84 -26.61
N GLY A 59 5.47 -13.63 -25.88
CA GLY A 59 5.76 -12.36 -25.21
C GLY A 59 5.98 -11.19 -26.18
N LEU A 60 6.55 -11.45 -27.36
CA LEU A 60 6.70 -10.45 -28.43
C LEU A 60 5.37 -10.10 -29.11
N LEU A 61 4.49 -11.09 -29.33
CA LEU A 61 3.18 -10.89 -29.97
C LEU A 61 2.16 -10.26 -29.03
N ARG A 62 2.22 -10.61 -27.74
CA ARG A 62 1.46 -9.96 -26.67
C ARG A 62 2.45 -9.38 -25.67
N PRO A 63 3.02 -8.19 -25.94
CA PRO A 63 3.74 -7.43 -24.94
C PRO A 63 2.72 -7.03 -23.87
N GLY A 64 2.50 -7.91 -22.92
CA GLY A 64 1.42 -7.81 -21.95
C GLY A 64 1.63 -6.58 -21.08
N GLY A 65 0.90 -5.51 -21.38
CA GLY A 65 0.55 -4.52 -20.38
C GLY A 65 -0.41 -5.17 -19.40
N ASN A 66 -0.27 -4.88 -18.11
CA ASN A 66 -1.33 -5.21 -17.17
C ASN A 66 -2.57 -4.44 -17.65
N GLU A 67 -3.60 -5.08 -18.20
CA GLU A 67 -4.85 -4.42 -18.62
C GLU A 67 -5.95 -4.51 -17.56
N THR A 68 -5.67 -5.15 -16.42
CA THR A 68 -6.67 -5.34 -15.37
C THR A 68 -7.21 -4.02 -14.84
N TRP A 69 -6.41 -2.95 -14.89
CA TRP A 69 -6.81 -1.60 -14.49
C TRP A 69 -7.90 -1.01 -15.38
N ARG A 70 -8.11 -1.50 -16.61
CA ARG A 70 -9.20 -1.05 -17.48
C ARG A 70 -10.56 -1.64 -17.08
N LYS A 71 -10.57 -2.67 -16.23
CA LYS A 71 -11.80 -3.39 -15.84
C LYS A 71 -12.45 -2.70 -14.65
N GLY A 72 -13.52 -1.93 -14.91
CA GLY A 72 -14.22 -1.15 -13.89
C GLY A 72 -13.42 0.07 -13.45
N GLU A 73 -13.79 0.63 -12.30
CA GLU A 73 -13.15 1.82 -11.76
C GLU A 73 -11.91 1.43 -10.94
N ASN A 74 -10.74 1.93 -11.35
CA ASN A 74 -9.48 1.61 -10.68
C ASN A 74 -8.60 2.84 -10.51
N LEU A 75 -7.88 2.87 -9.39
CA LEU A 75 -6.76 3.77 -9.18
C LEU A 75 -5.52 3.13 -9.82
N VAL A 76 -5.04 3.74 -10.88
CA VAL A 76 -3.89 3.29 -11.65
C VAL A 76 -2.64 3.98 -11.14
N VAL A 77 -1.69 3.21 -10.62
CA VAL A 77 -0.42 3.74 -10.11
C VAL A 77 0.69 3.33 -11.06
N ASN A 78 1.36 4.33 -11.62
CA ASN A 78 2.53 4.10 -12.44
C ASN A 78 3.70 3.69 -11.53
N ARG A 79 4.20 2.47 -11.70
CA ARG A 79 5.23 1.88 -10.84
C ARG A 79 6.58 2.61 -10.92
N GLU A 80 6.95 3.12 -12.10
CA GLU A 80 8.26 3.74 -12.29
C GLU A 80 8.29 5.21 -11.86
N THR A 81 7.17 5.93 -11.98
CA THR A 81 7.10 7.38 -11.65
C THR A 81 6.34 7.70 -10.36
N GLY A 82 5.56 6.75 -9.84
CA GLY A 82 4.62 6.98 -8.75
C GLY A 82 3.40 7.83 -9.12
N ALA A 83 3.26 8.25 -10.37
CA ALA A 83 2.13 9.04 -10.83
C ALA A 83 0.82 8.24 -10.69
N ARG A 84 -0.23 8.92 -10.23
CA ARG A 84 -1.53 8.30 -9.92
C ARG A 84 -2.59 8.83 -10.87
N TYR A 85 -3.32 7.91 -11.48
CA TYR A 85 -4.39 8.20 -12.42
C TYR A 85 -5.66 7.46 -12.01
N LEU A 86 -6.82 8.05 -12.28
CA LEU A 86 -8.11 7.39 -12.13
C LEU A 86 -8.61 6.97 -13.51
N TRP A 87 -9.03 5.71 -13.57
CA TRP A 87 -9.76 5.18 -14.70
C TRP A 87 -11.20 4.93 -14.27
N THR A 88 -12.16 5.63 -14.87
CA THR A 88 -13.59 5.44 -14.62
C THR A 88 -14.26 4.53 -15.66
N GLY A 89 -13.60 4.33 -16.82
CA GLY A 89 -14.15 3.56 -17.94
C GLY A 89 -15.29 4.26 -18.69
N THR A 90 -15.60 5.52 -18.38
CA THR A 90 -16.73 6.25 -18.99
C THR A 90 -16.33 7.03 -20.24
N ASP A 91 -15.18 7.70 -20.22
CA ASP A 91 -14.67 8.58 -21.28
C ASP A 91 -13.40 8.05 -21.96
N GLY A 92 -12.85 6.94 -21.46
CA GLY A 92 -11.70 6.26 -22.05
C GLY A 92 -10.37 6.98 -21.83
N VAL A 93 -10.29 7.91 -20.87
CA VAL A 93 -9.06 8.67 -20.56
C VAL A 93 -8.57 8.40 -19.14
N LEU A 94 -7.28 8.63 -18.92
CA LEU A 94 -6.67 8.61 -17.58
C LEU A 94 -6.70 10.01 -16.98
N HIS A 95 -7.36 10.18 -15.84
CA HIS A 95 -7.37 11.45 -15.11
C HIS A 95 -6.28 11.45 -14.04
N PRO A 96 -5.27 12.33 -14.10
CA PRO A 96 -4.33 12.49 -12.99
C PRO A 96 -5.08 12.86 -11.71
N VAL A 97 -4.86 12.16 -10.61
CA VAL A 97 -5.55 12.47 -9.35
C VAL A 97 -4.61 13.12 -8.35
N ARG A 98 -5.07 14.21 -7.72
CA ARG A 98 -4.30 14.96 -6.75
C ARG A 98 -4.05 14.25 -5.42
N ASN A 99 -4.96 13.38 -4.99
CA ASN A 99 -4.83 12.63 -3.75
C ASN A 99 -5.69 11.34 -3.71
N TYR A 100 -5.31 10.41 -2.84
CA TYR A 100 -6.02 9.15 -2.63
C TYR A 100 -7.46 9.35 -2.15
N ALA A 101 -7.73 10.32 -1.26
CA ALA A 101 -9.07 10.61 -0.80
C ALA A 101 -10.01 11.01 -1.96
N SER A 102 -9.54 11.85 -2.87
CA SER A 102 -10.29 12.24 -4.07
C SER A 102 -10.53 11.05 -4.99
N ALA A 103 -9.54 10.17 -5.17
CA ALA A 103 -9.73 8.95 -5.94
C ALA A 103 -10.86 8.10 -5.36
N ARG A 104 -10.85 7.87 -4.03
CA ARG A 104 -11.88 7.10 -3.31
C ARG A 104 -13.27 7.76 -3.34
N LEU A 105 -13.34 9.10 -3.33
CA LEU A 105 -14.60 9.81 -3.47
C LEU A 105 -15.21 9.64 -4.86
N ILE A 106 -14.38 9.65 -5.91
CA ILE A 106 -14.86 9.52 -7.29
C ILE A 106 -15.15 8.05 -7.64
N GLY A 107 -14.19 7.15 -7.39
CA GLY A 107 -14.29 5.72 -7.73
C GLY A 107 -14.87 4.81 -6.63
N GLY A 108 -15.42 5.41 -5.58
CA GLY A 108 -16.16 4.72 -4.53
C GLY A 108 -15.35 3.91 -3.50
N ALA A 109 -16.10 3.28 -2.59
CA ALA A 109 -15.56 2.56 -1.43
C ALA A 109 -14.87 1.22 -1.77
N GLN A 110 -15.07 0.68 -2.98
CA GLN A 110 -14.44 -0.55 -3.45
C GLN A 110 -13.31 -0.31 -4.46
N LEU A 111 -12.90 0.96 -4.63
CA LEU A 111 -11.80 1.33 -5.54
C LEU A 111 -10.54 0.53 -5.25
N LYS A 112 -10.05 -0.19 -6.27
CA LYS A 112 -8.81 -0.96 -6.19
C LYS A 112 -7.65 -0.15 -6.75
N ALA A 113 -6.50 -0.25 -6.10
CA ALA A 113 -5.24 0.26 -6.62
C ALA A 113 -4.57 -0.83 -7.47
N VAL A 114 -4.12 -0.47 -8.67
CA VAL A 114 -3.43 -1.38 -9.59
C VAL A 114 -2.12 -0.74 -10.04
N ASP A 115 -1.02 -1.41 -9.73
CA ASP A 115 0.30 -1.01 -10.21
C ASP A 115 0.54 -1.47 -11.64
N VAL A 116 0.93 -0.53 -12.48
CA VAL A 116 1.16 -0.74 -13.91
C VAL A 116 2.49 -0.12 -14.34
N SER A 117 3.09 -0.68 -15.37
CA SER A 117 4.28 -0.08 -15.98
C SER A 117 3.88 1.11 -16.85
N THR A 118 4.80 2.05 -17.00
CA THR A 118 4.66 3.21 -17.90
C THR A 118 4.36 2.78 -19.34
N ALA A 119 4.94 1.65 -19.78
CA ALA A 119 4.68 1.09 -21.10
C ALA A 119 3.19 0.70 -21.30
N SER A 120 2.51 0.27 -20.22
CA SER A 120 1.09 -0.12 -20.26
C SER A 120 0.13 1.07 -20.42
N LEU A 121 0.63 2.31 -20.23
CA LEU A 121 -0.17 3.54 -20.25
C LEU A 121 0.06 4.40 -21.52
N ARG A 122 1.01 4.03 -22.38
CA ARG A 122 1.47 4.89 -23.49
C ARG A 122 0.39 5.27 -24.50
N ASP A 123 -0.52 4.36 -24.79
CA ASP A 123 -1.54 4.56 -25.84
C ASP A 123 -2.89 5.03 -25.26
N VAL A 124 -2.86 5.63 -24.07
CA VAL A 124 -4.08 6.04 -23.35
C VAL A 124 -4.07 7.56 -23.23
N PRO A 125 -5.11 8.25 -23.72
CA PRO A 125 -5.20 9.69 -23.57
C PRO A 125 -5.22 10.08 -22.09
N VAL A 126 -4.51 11.14 -21.75
CA VAL A 126 -4.52 11.71 -20.40
C VAL A 126 -5.45 12.93 -20.40
N GLY A 127 -6.47 12.88 -19.55
CA GLY A 127 -7.47 13.94 -19.41
C GLY A 127 -7.07 15.01 -18.40
N SER A 128 -8.02 15.89 -18.09
CA SER A 128 -7.83 16.93 -17.06
C SER A 128 -7.61 16.30 -15.67
N PRO A 129 -6.77 16.90 -14.82
CA PRO A 129 -6.58 16.44 -13.45
C PRO A 129 -7.88 16.50 -12.63
N ALA A 130 -8.08 15.51 -11.77
CA ALA A 130 -9.22 15.43 -10.87
C ALA A 130 -8.78 15.48 -9.39
N GLY A 131 -9.69 15.97 -8.54
CA GLY A 131 -9.57 15.90 -7.10
C GLY A 131 -9.49 17.25 -6.38
N ILE A 132 -9.63 17.17 -5.06
CA ILE A 132 -9.75 18.31 -4.15
C ILE A 132 -8.35 18.75 -3.69
N PRO A 133 -7.95 20.02 -3.89
CA PRO A 133 -6.71 20.56 -3.35
C PRO A 133 -6.60 20.37 -1.83
N GLY A 134 -5.47 19.89 -1.33
CA GLY A 134 -5.20 19.77 0.11
C GLY A 134 -5.89 18.60 0.82
N ALA A 135 -6.67 17.78 0.12
CA ALA A 135 -7.23 16.56 0.70
C ALA A 135 -6.12 15.51 0.95
N PRO A 136 -6.28 14.67 2.00
CA PRO A 136 -5.23 13.77 2.45
C PRO A 136 -4.99 12.60 1.47
N ASP A 137 -3.75 12.12 1.47
CA ASP A 137 -3.34 10.92 0.74
C ASP A 137 -3.44 9.64 1.56
N THR A 138 -3.57 9.77 2.87
CA THR A 138 -3.73 8.66 3.80
C THR A 138 -5.15 8.68 4.34
N LEU A 139 -5.85 7.55 4.18
CA LEU A 139 -7.13 7.32 4.83
C LEU A 139 -6.96 6.21 5.86
N PRO A 140 -7.40 6.42 7.11
CA PRO A 140 -7.34 5.38 8.12
C PRO A 140 -8.22 4.20 7.70
N GLY A 141 -7.75 3.00 7.99
CA GLY A 141 -8.59 1.81 7.89
C GLY A 141 -9.68 1.82 8.99
N PRO A 142 -10.73 1.00 8.86
CA PRO A 142 -11.83 0.96 9.84
C PRO A 142 -11.37 0.71 11.29
N GLY A 143 -10.32 -0.10 11.49
CA GLY A 143 -9.75 -0.38 12.82
C GLY A 143 -8.78 0.69 13.35
N GLN A 144 -8.52 1.75 12.58
CA GLN A 144 -7.70 2.90 12.99
C GLN A 144 -8.58 4.14 13.25
N LEU A 145 -9.90 3.98 13.23
CA LEU A 145 -10.81 5.03 13.61
C LEU A 145 -10.76 5.19 15.12
N ASP A 146 -10.53 6.42 15.55
CA ASP A 146 -10.48 6.77 16.96
C ASP A 146 -11.90 6.86 17.53
N SER A 147 -12.19 6.03 18.52
CA SER A 147 -13.43 6.04 19.29
C SER A 147 -13.23 6.59 20.71
N GLY A 148 -12.05 7.14 20.99
CA GLY A 148 -11.70 7.70 22.29
C GLY A 148 -12.47 8.99 22.59
N ALA A 149 -12.45 9.37 23.87
CA ALA A 149 -13.03 10.63 24.30
C ALA A 149 -12.25 11.81 23.72
N TRP A 150 -12.96 12.91 23.48
CA TRP A 150 -12.36 14.17 23.09
C TRP A 150 -12.29 15.08 24.31
N HIS A 151 -11.10 15.56 24.62
CA HIS A 151 -10.85 16.45 25.74
C HIS A 151 -10.50 17.84 25.23
N MET A 152 -11.23 18.85 25.69
CA MET A 152 -10.92 20.25 25.43
C MET A 152 -10.41 20.89 26.71
N CYS A 153 -9.15 21.30 26.70
CA CYS A 153 -8.46 21.87 27.85
C CYS A 153 -8.20 23.35 27.61
N VAL A 154 -8.34 24.16 28.66
CA VAL A 154 -7.97 25.58 28.64
C VAL A 154 -6.89 25.79 29.70
N THR A 155 -5.80 26.45 29.33
CA THR A 155 -4.69 26.80 30.23
C THR A 155 -4.50 28.31 30.31
N GLY A 156 -3.81 28.80 31.34
CA GLY A 156 -3.38 30.20 31.43
C GLY A 156 -2.25 30.54 30.45
N PRO A 157 -1.88 31.83 30.35
CA PRO A 157 -0.81 32.31 29.46
C PRO A 157 0.55 31.68 29.77
N ASP A 158 0.81 31.34 31.03
CA ASP A 158 2.04 30.68 31.48
C ASP A 158 2.01 29.14 31.30
N GLY A 159 0.97 28.60 30.64
CA GLY A 159 0.82 27.18 30.36
C GLY A 159 0.03 26.41 31.42
N ALA A 160 0.20 25.08 31.43
CA ALA A 160 -0.49 24.20 32.38
C ALA A 160 0.07 24.41 33.80
N LEU A 161 -0.82 24.73 34.75
CA LEU A 161 -0.42 24.82 36.15
C LEU A 161 -0.08 23.41 36.68
N PRO A 162 1.01 23.25 37.46
CA PRO A 162 1.59 21.94 37.79
C PRO A 162 0.71 21.02 38.65
N SER A 163 -0.41 21.51 39.20
CA SER A 163 -1.42 20.67 39.85
C SER A 163 -2.73 21.45 39.99
N THR A 164 -3.79 20.99 39.32
CA THR A 164 -5.19 21.36 39.67
C THR A 164 -5.78 20.38 40.69
N SER A 165 -5.05 19.32 41.03
CA SER A 165 -5.40 18.22 41.91
C SER A 165 -4.79 18.42 43.30
N GLY A 166 -5.20 19.47 44.00
CA GLY A 166 -4.95 19.55 45.44
C GLY A 166 -4.96 20.93 46.05
N GLY A 167 -5.91 21.19 46.94
CA GLY A 167 -5.77 21.99 48.18
C GLY A 167 -5.36 23.46 48.11
N VAL A 168 -4.95 24.02 46.98
CA VAL A 168 -4.53 25.42 46.90
C VAL A 168 -5.73 26.29 46.53
N THR A 169 -6.15 27.14 47.45
CA THR A 169 -7.09 28.24 47.18
C THR A 169 -6.32 29.36 46.46
N GLY A 170 -6.41 29.40 45.13
CA GLY A 170 -5.71 30.41 44.30
C GLY A 170 -5.30 29.98 42.90
N ILE A 171 -5.81 28.85 42.37
CA ILE A 171 -5.47 28.30 41.05
C ILE A 171 -6.41 28.87 39.96
N GLY A 172 -6.77 30.16 40.08
CA GLY A 172 -7.60 30.85 39.11
C GLY A 172 -6.78 31.19 37.87
N VAL A 173 -7.30 30.89 36.69
CA VAL A 173 -6.75 31.40 35.43
C VAL A 173 -7.47 32.71 35.13
N ASP A 174 -6.85 33.84 35.47
CA ASP A 174 -7.44 35.17 35.28
C ASP A 174 -7.54 35.56 33.80
N GLN A 175 -6.66 35.01 32.96
CA GLN A 175 -6.67 35.17 31.51
C GLN A 175 -6.48 33.82 30.83
N ALA A 176 -7.34 33.50 29.87
CA ALA A 176 -7.15 32.30 29.04
C ALA A 176 -5.91 32.50 28.14
N GLY A 177 -4.98 31.55 28.20
CA GLY A 177 -3.79 31.53 27.35
C GLY A 177 -4.01 30.70 26.09
N ALA A 178 -4.21 29.38 26.26
CA ALA A 178 -4.34 28.45 25.14
C ALA A 178 -5.54 27.51 25.34
N THR A 179 -6.20 27.17 24.24
CA THR A 179 -7.18 26.08 24.17
C THR A 179 -6.57 24.93 23.40
N THR A 180 -6.50 23.76 24.03
CA THR A 180 -5.91 22.54 23.46
C THR A 180 -7.00 21.49 23.30
N LEU A 181 -7.10 20.91 22.10
CA LEU A 181 -7.95 19.76 21.83
C LEU A 181 -7.09 18.50 21.79
N VAL A 182 -7.43 17.53 22.62
CA VAL A 182 -6.84 16.19 22.61
C VAL A 182 -7.93 15.20 22.20
N ALA A 183 -7.81 14.65 20.99
CA ALA A 183 -8.74 13.65 20.47
C ALA A 183 -8.17 12.25 20.71
N GLY A 184 -8.91 11.44 21.47
CA GLY A 184 -8.72 10.01 21.73
C GLY A 184 -7.34 9.52 22.17
N ALA A 185 -6.54 10.41 22.75
CA ALA A 185 -5.41 10.00 23.58
C ALA A 185 -5.89 9.71 25.01
N PRO A 186 -5.34 8.67 25.69
CA PRO A 186 -5.61 8.44 27.09
C PRO A 186 -5.04 9.61 27.91
N LEU A 187 -5.90 10.26 28.69
CA LEU A 187 -5.53 11.32 29.61
C LEU A 187 -5.92 10.94 31.04
N GLU A 188 -5.03 11.24 31.98
CA GLU A 188 -5.37 11.21 33.40
C GLU A 188 -6.14 12.49 33.73
N THR A 189 -7.47 12.37 33.80
CA THR A 189 -8.35 13.48 34.17
C THR A 189 -8.98 13.23 35.53
N GLN A 190 -9.09 14.29 36.34
CA GLN A 190 -9.86 14.24 37.58
C GLN A 190 -11.12 15.08 37.45
N ASP A 191 -12.27 14.46 37.69
CA ASP A 191 -13.54 15.16 37.66
C ASP A 191 -13.64 16.22 38.78
N VAL A 192 -14.33 17.30 38.44
CA VAL A 192 -14.79 18.30 39.41
C VAL A 192 -15.89 17.65 40.27
N GLY A 193 -15.46 16.98 41.34
CA GLY A 193 -16.33 16.20 42.21
C GLY A 193 -17.50 16.99 42.81
N ALA A 194 -18.49 16.30 43.38
CA ALA A 194 -19.78 16.87 43.79
C ALA A 194 -19.72 18.12 44.69
N GLY A 195 -18.70 18.25 45.54
CA GLY A 195 -18.52 19.38 46.46
C GLY A 195 -17.62 20.51 45.93
N ARG A 196 -17.17 20.44 44.67
CA ARG A 196 -16.31 21.47 44.04
C ARG A 196 -17.00 22.01 42.80
N GLY A 197 -16.75 23.27 42.45
CA GLY A 197 -17.20 23.89 41.20
C GLY A 197 -16.14 24.86 40.70
N VAL A 198 -16.18 25.17 39.41
CA VAL A 198 -15.25 26.14 38.80
C VAL A 198 -16.04 27.35 38.35
N LEU A 199 -15.66 28.54 38.85
CA LEU A 199 -16.20 29.80 38.37
C LEU A 199 -15.45 30.20 37.10
N VAL A 200 -16.18 30.49 36.03
CA VAL A 200 -15.62 30.94 34.76
C VAL A 200 -16.36 32.17 34.26
N ILE A 201 -15.64 33.07 33.59
CA ILE A 201 -16.23 34.24 32.94
C ILE A 201 -16.22 33.98 31.43
N GLY A 202 -17.40 34.05 30.81
CA GLY A 202 -17.54 33.91 29.38
C GLY A 202 -17.04 35.14 28.60
N PRO A 203 -16.89 35.04 27.27
CA PRO A 203 -16.54 36.19 26.42
C PRO A 203 -17.60 37.31 26.44
N ASP A 204 -18.83 36.98 26.83
CA ASP A 204 -19.94 37.89 27.08
C ASP A 204 -19.86 38.61 28.44
N ARG A 205 -18.81 38.35 29.25
CA ARG A 205 -18.65 38.78 30.64
C ARG A 205 -19.70 38.23 31.60
N THR A 206 -20.49 37.24 31.17
CA THR A 206 -21.39 36.52 32.06
C THR A 206 -20.58 35.55 32.92
N GLU A 207 -20.85 35.54 34.21
CA GLU A 207 -20.28 34.56 35.12
C GLU A 207 -21.06 33.26 35.06
N TYR A 208 -20.32 32.15 34.96
CA TYR A 208 -20.88 30.82 34.96
C TYR A 208 -20.23 29.97 36.04
N LEU A 209 -21.05 29.20 36.74
CA LEU A 209 -20.60 28.09 37.56
C LEU A 209 -20.59 26.81 36.71
N VAL A 210 -19.40 26.25 36.51
CA VAL A 210 -19.23 24.92 35.91
C VAL A 210 -19.26 23.88 37.01
N TRP A 211 -20.29 23.05 37.00
CA TRP A 211 -20.53 22.04 38.03
C TRP A 211 -21.26 20.84 37.44
N ARG A 212 -20.78 19.62 37.74
CA ARG A 212 -21.41 18.34 37.32
C ARG A 212 -21.77 18.28 35.81
N GLY A 213 -20.83 18.69 34.96
CA GLY A 213 -21.03 18.68 33.50
C GLY A 213 -22.01 19.73 32.97
N SER A 214 -22.49 20.64 33.82
CA SER A 214 -23.38 21.73 33.46
C SER A 214 -22.68 23.08 33.61
N ARG A 215 -23.04 24.02 32.73
CA ARG A 215 -22.67 25.44 32.83
C ARG A 215 -23.90 26.22 33.29
N LEU A 216 -23.88 26.71 34.52
CA LEU A 216 -25.00 27.44 35.13
C LEU A 216 -24.69 28.94 35.15
N PRO A 217 -25.49 29.81 34.50
CA PRO A 217 -25.28 31.24 34.60
C PRO A 217 -25.53 31.71 36.04
N LEU A 218 -24.64 32.55 36.55
CA LEU A 218 -24.83 33.23 37.81
C LEU A 218 -25.45 34.59 37.54
N ASP A 219 -26.64 34.81 38.10
CA ASP A 219 -27.27 36.13 38.09
C ASP A 219 -26.67 36.96 39.23
N ARG A 220 -26.09 38.10 38.90
CA ARG A 220 -25.65 39.08 39.90
C ARG A 220 -26.85 39.94 40.27
N THR A 221 -27.75 39.40 41.09
CA THR A 221 -28.70 40.25 41.80
C THR A 221 -27.99 40.92 42.97
N SER A 222 -27.72 42.23 42.77
CA SER A 222 -27.25 43.26 43.71
C SER A 222 -25.76 43.26 44.08
#